data_AF-A0A9E0S8N6-F1
#
_entry.id   AF-A0A9E0S8N6-F1
#
_cell.length_a   1.000
_cell.length_b   1.000
_cell.length_c   1.000
_cell.angle_alpha   90.00
_cell.angle_beta   90.00
_cell.angle_gamma   90.00
#
_symmetry.space_group_name_H-M   'P 1'
#
loop_
_entity.id
_entity.type
_entity.pdbx_description
1 polymer ?
#
loop_
_entity_poly.entity_id
_entity_poly.type
_entity_poly.pdbx_seq_one_letter_code
_entity_poly.pdbx_strand_id
1 'polypeptide(L)'
;MLKLDNVTLLGVDCVDIHKLILAANISEKAIQFHSVKLLTHFDVADDRIVTIEPITSLEAYSEFMIKELHKYVDTAFVLIIQADGFVLNPKRWSEAYLSYDYIGAPVSWGMGNGGFSLRSKKLLQVLANEQEFKICHPEDLRICKTYKPLLESKGIVFAPSDLAQKFSVENNTWNGQFGFHNADIALWDSEEYTTTEEERQFVESIREEKDHSKTILLSYVVQLYLEDNTLDPLEELIKIYSGYSRDLLKKIHFVFVDDCSPIPIEIPEDTFLNYTLLRIKTDITWNQGGARNLGVKYAKSENIIVTDLDIVFPENLLERLVDYQLPNNAVFKFNTMSNFKLVRPHVNVFFMSRATFMKSNGVDEAFSGHYGMEDIFFFYLQKALGTKFYLYSYSNIVHKEHKDSDKTQHNRLIRTQGVNEKLIDEKLKIIESSDQPLDARSELYLNFEWELVKEHLQK
;
A
#
# COMPACT_ATOMS: atom_id res chain seq x y z
N MET A 1 -13.67 -33.39 -16.26
CA MET A 1 -12.34 -32.90 -16.70
C MET A 1 -12.53 -32.16 -18.02
N LEU A 2 -12.24 -30.86 -18.03
CA LEU A 2 -12.22 -30.01 -19.22
C LEU A 2 -11.03 -30.43 -20.11
N LYS A 3 -11.20 -30.47 -21.43
CA LYS A 3 -10.11 -30.81 -22.37
C LYS A 3 -9.80 -29.60 -23.23
N LEU A 4 -8.55 -29.17 -23.21
CA LEU A 4 -8.02 -28.04 -23.97
C LEU A 4 -6.95 -28.52 -24.95
N ASP A 5 -7.38 -29.26 -25.97
CA ASP A 5 -6.50 -29.95 -26.93
C ASP A 5 -5.70 -28.99 -27.83
N ASN A 6 -5.98 -27.69 -27.79
CA ASN A 6 -5.30 -26.64 -28.56
C ASN A 6 -4.63 -25.57 -27.67
N VAL A 7 -4.47 -25.84 -26.36
CA VAL A 7 -3.83 -24.93 -25.40
C VAL A 7 -2.64 -25.62 -24.73
N THR A 8 -1.48 -24.96 -24.75
CA THR A 8 -0.34 -25.31 -23.89
C THR A 8 -0.47 -24.54 -22.57
N LEU A 9 -0.33 -25.22 -21.42
CA LEU A 9 -0.09 -24.55 -20.15
C LEU A 9 1.41 -24.28 -20.03
N LEU A 10 1.81 -23.03 -19.75
CA LEU A 10 3.23 -22.68 -19.71
C LEU A 10 3.53 -21.75 -18.54
N GLY A 11 4.56 -22.10 -17.77
CA GLY A 11 5.15 -21.22 -16.76
C GLY A 11 6.65 -21.05 -16.99
N VAL A 12 7.20 -19.93 -16.53
CA VAL A 12 8.64 -19.63 -16.59
C VAL A 12 9.07 -19.16 -15.21
N ASP A 13 9.99 -19.87 -14.56
CA ASP A 13 10.50 -19.50 -13.24
C ASP A 13 11.97 -19.90 -13.07
N CYS A 14 12.82 -18.92 -12.71
CA CYS A 14 14.24 -19.10 -12.46
C CYS A 14 14.63 -18.71 -11.02
N VAL A 15 13.67 -18.68 -10.10
CA VAL A 15 13.85 -18.35 -8.69
C VAL A 15 13.37 -19.49 -7.80
N ASP A 16 12.14 -19.95 -7.99
CA ASP A 16 11.50 -21.01 -7.21
C ASP A 16 10.56 -21.85 -8.09
N ILE A 17 11.18 -22.79 -8.82
CA ILE A 17 10.45 -23.72 -9.68
C ILE A 17 9.46 -24.62 -8.92
N HIS A 18 9.67 -24.87 -7.63
CA HIS A 18 8.79 -25.72 -6.84
C HIS A 18 7.40 -25.09 -6.68
N LYS A 19 7.32 -23.78 -6.42
CA LYS A 19 6.04 -23.06 -6.38
C LYS A 19 5.31 -23.12 -7.72
N LEU A 20 6.04 -22.97 -8.82
CA LEU A 20 5.44 -23.05 -10.16
C LEU A 20 4.91 -24.47 -10.49
N ILE A 21 5.62 -25.52 -10.06
CA ILE A 21 5.17 -26.91 -10.17
C ILE A 21 3.83 -27.11 -9.42
N LEU A 22 3.70 -26.56 -8.21
CA LEU A 22 2.45 -26.65 -7.43
C LEU A 22 1.30 -25.88 -8.11
N ALA A 23 1.56 -24.68 -8.64
CA ALA A 23 0.59 -23.93 -9.43
C ALA A 23 0.11 -24.69 -10.68
N ALA A 24 1.02 -25.38 -11.37
CA ALA A 24 0.69 -26.25 -12.51
C ALA A 24 -0.14 -27.47 -12.08
N ASN A 25 0.25 -28.15 -10.99
CA ASN A 25 -0.49 -29.30 -10.46
C ASN A 25 -1.95 -28.95 -10.13
N ILE A 26 -2.16 -27.79 -9.50
CA ILE A 26 -3.51 -27.28 -9.19
C ILE A 26 -4.28 -26.99 -10.48
N SER A 27 -3.65 -26.35 -11.46
CA SER A 27 -4.28 -26.02 -12.74
C SER A 27 -4.71 -27.26 -13.54
N GLU A 28 -4.00 -28.37 -13.40
CA GLU A 28 -4.28 -29.63 -14.09
C GLU A 28 -5.35 -30.50 -13.41
N LYS A 29 -5.77 -30.21 -12.16
CA LYS A 29 -6.71 -31.07 -11.41
C LYS A 29 -8.02 -31.35 -12.15
N ALA A 30 -8.55 -30.34 -12.84
CA ALA A 30 -9.80 -30.47 -13.58
C ALA A 30 -9.66 -30.15 -15.08
N ILE A 31 -8.45 -29.87 -15.56
CA ILE A 31 -8.17 -29.47 -16.94
C ILE A 31 -7.06 -30.36 -17.51
N GLN A 32 -7.34 -30.99 -18.64
CA GLN A 32 -6.34 -31.68 -19.45
C GLN A 32 -5.90 -30.73 -20.58
N PHE A 33 -4.68 -30.22 -20.50
CA PHE A 33 -4.06 -29.41 -21.55
C PHE A 33 -3.44 -30.30 -22.64
N HIS A 34 -3.23 -29.74 -23.83
CA HIS A 34 -2.50 -30.44 -24.89
C HIS A 34 -1.06 -30.78 -24.46
N SER A 35 -0.42 -29.83 -23.79
CA SER A 35 0.92 -29.96 -23.23
C SER A 35 1.09 -29.01 -22.05
N VAL A 36 1.97 -29.37 -21.12
CA VAL A 36 2.38 -28.50 -20.01
C VAL A 36 3.89 -28.36 -20.07
N LYS A 37 4.40 -27.12 -20.03
CA LYS A 37 5.82 -26.81 -20.12
C LYS A 37 6.22 -25.83 -19.02
N LEU A 38 7.14 -26.24 -18.14
CA LEU A 38 7.65 -25.42 -17.05
C LEU A 38 9.12 -25.09 -17.35
N LEU A 39 9.38 -23.84 -17.72
CA LEU A 39 10.68 -23.41 -18.21
C LEU A 39 11.54 -22.89 -17.06
N THR A 40 12.72 -23.47 -16.90
CA THR A 40 13.66 -23.08 -15.84
C THR A 40 15.10 -23.46 -16.21
N HIS A 41 16.07 -22.93 -15.46
CA HIS A 41 17.47 -23.37 -15.52
C HIS A 41 17.80 -24.41 -14.44
N PHE A 42 16.89 -24.67 -13.50
CA PHE A 42 17.09 -25.68 -12.45
C PHE A 42 16.96 -27.11 -13.00
N ASP A 43 17.81 -28.00 -12.50
CA ASP A 43 17.73 -29.44 -12.77
C ASP A 43 16.78 -30.09 -11.76
N VAL A 44 15.52 -30.28 -12.16
CA VAL A 44 14.45 -30.84 -11.33
C VAL A 44 13.79 -32.00 -12.04
N ALA A 45 13.55 -33.09 -11.30
CA ALA A 45 12.92 -34.29 -11.82
C ALA A 45 11.39 -34.11 -11.98
N ASP A 46 10.97 -33.46 -13.06
CA ASP A 46 9.58 -33.33 -13.49
C ASP A 46 9.51 -33.36 -15.03
N ASP A 47 8.66 -34.23 -15.59
CA ASP A 47 8.59 -34.46 -17.05
C ASP A 47 8.13 -33.24 -17.85
N ARG A 48 7.57 -32.22 -17.19
CA ARG A 48 7.13 -30.96 -17.81
C ARG A 48 8.26 -29.94 -17.94
N ILE A 49 9.43 -30.20 -17.34
CA ILE A 49 10.53 -29.24 -17.29
C ILE A 49 11.17 -29.08 -18.68
N VAL A 50 11.38 -27.83 -19.07
CA VAL A 50 12.12 -27.46 -20.28
C VAL A 50 13.27 -26.54 -19.87
N THR A 51 14.51 -27.00 -20.07
CA THR A 51 15.69 -26.22 -19.70
C THR A 51 15.83 -24.98 -20.58
N ILE A 52 16.02 -23.82 -19.95
CA ILE A 52 16.34 -22.54 -20.58
C ILE A 52 17.56 -21.90 -19.91
N GLU A 53 18.12 -20.87 -20.56
CA GLU A 53 19.14 -20.04 -19.93
C GLU A 53 18.57 -19.30 -18.71
N PRO A 54 19.38 -19.06 -17.65
CA PRO A 54 18.92 -18.36 -16.46
C PRO A 54 18.40 -16.95 -16.76
N ILE A 55 17.19 -16.66 -16.30
CA ILE A 55 16.60 -15.33 -16.32
C ILE A 55 16.83 -14.69 -14.95
N THR A 56 17.59 -13.60 -14.90
CA THR A 56 18.09 -13.00 -13.65
C THR A 56 17.50 -11.62 -13.33
N SER A 57 16.61 -11.09 -14.18
CA SER A 57 15.90 -9.83 -13.93
C SER A 57 14.50 -9.84 -14.54
N LEU A 58 13.65 -8.91 -14.09
CA LEU A 58 12.30 -8.74 -14.64
C LEU A 58 12.33 -8.24 -16.10
N GLU A 59 13.32 -7.44 -16.47
CA GLU A 59 13.51 -7.00 -17.85
C GLU A 59 13.88 -8.17 -18.76
N ALA A 60 14.79 -9.04 -18.31
CA ALA A 60 15.15 -10.26 -19.03
C ALA A 60 13.95 -11.21 -19.16
N TYR A 61 13.12 -11.30 -18.12
CA TYR A 61 11.85 -12.05 -18.17
C TYR A 61 10.93 -11.48 -19.25
N SER A 62 10.65 -10.18 -19.22
CA SER A 62 9.77 -9.54 -20.21
C SER A 62 10.32 -9.65 -21.64
N GLU A 63 11.65 -9.57 -21.82
CA GLU A 63 12.28 -9.79 -23.12
C GLU A 63 12.13 -11.24 -23.59
N PHE A 64 12.36 -12.22 -22.73
CA PHE A 64 12.13 -13.63 -23.03
C PHE A 64 10.67 -13.88 -23.44
N MET A 65 9.71 -13.35 -22.69
CA MET A 65 8.27 -13.50 -22.97
C MET A 65 7.85 -12.91 -24.32
N ILE A 66 8.53 -11.85 -24.79
CA ILE A 66 8.23 -11.19 -26.08
C ILE A 66 8.99 -11.84 -27.23
N LYS A 67 10.28 -12.18 -27.05
CA LYS A 67 11.18 -12.58 -28.15
C LYS A 67 11.31 -14.09 -28.29
N GLU A 68 11.26 -14.83 -27.19
CA GLU A 68 11.70 -16.23 -27.13
C GLU A 68 10.55 -17.21 -26.88
N LEU A 69 9.51 -16.81 -26.16
CA LEU A 69 8.38 -17.66 -25.77
C LEU A 69 7.73 -18.42 -26.93
N HIS A 70 7.67 -17.81 -28.12
CA HIS A 70 7.10 -18.44 -29.31
C HIS A 70 7.79 -19.76 -29.68
N LYS A 71 9.06 -19.98 -29.32
CA LYS A 71 9.82 -21.20 -29.62
C LYS A 71 9.33 -22.41 -28.82
N TYR A 72 8.61 -22.17 -27.72
CA TYR A 72 8.20 -23.18 -26.75
C TYR A 72 6.72 -23.55 -26.83
N VAL A 73 5.93 -22.92 -27.70
CA VAL A 73 4.48 -23.14 -27.82
C VAL A 73 4.16 -23.80 -29.15
N ASP A 74 3.64 -25.02 -29.18
CA ASP A 74 3.32 -25.73 -30.44
C ASP A 74 1.83 -25.70 -30.79
N THR A 75 1.00 -25.27 -29.85
CA THR A 75 -0.45 -25.19 -29.94
C THR A 75 -0.93 -23.84 -30.50
N ALA A 76 -2.22 -23.73 -30.78
CA ALA A 76 -2.83 -22.47 -31.24
C ALA A 76 -2.80 -21.38 -30.15
N PHE A 77 -2.90 -21.78 -28.88
CA PHE A 77 -2.88 -20.87 -27.73
C PHE A 77 -1.96 -21.36 -26.63
N VAL A 78 -1.46 -20.44 -25.82
CA VAL A 78 -0.76 -20.72 -24.57
C VAL A 78 -1.46 -20.01 -23.42
N LEU A 79 -1.71 -20.72 -22.34
CA LEU A 79 -2.11 -20.15 -21.06
C LEU A 79 -0.86 -19.99 -20.20
N ILE A 80 -0.52 -18.74 -19.91
CA ILE A 80 0.58 -18.38 -19.03
C ILE A 80 0.14 -18.49 -17.58
N ILE A 81 0.97 -19.12 -16.76
CA ILE A 81 0.84 -19.15 -15.30
C ILE A 81 2.14 -18.73 -14.63
N GLN A 82 2.01 -18.24 -13.40
CA GLN A 82 3.10 -17.97 -12.46
C GLN A 82 2.75 -18.61 -11.12
N ALA A 83 3.70 -18.63 -10.18
CA ALA A 83 3.48 -19.15 -8.84
C ALA A 83 2.28 -18.49 -8.13
N ASP A 84 2.10 -17.19 -8.32
CA ASP A 84 1.01 -16.39 -7.77
C ASP A 84 -0.08 -16.07 -8.83
N GLY A 85 -0.12 -16.82 -9.94
CA GLY A 85 -1.14 -16.65 -10.97
C GLY A 85 -1.46 -17.95 -11.70
N PHE A 86 -2.54 -18.62 -11.30
CA PHE A 86 -2.94 -19.91 -11.85
C PHE A 86 -4.46 -20.10 -11.86
N VAL A 87 -4.93 -21.27 -12.33
CA VAL A 87 -6.36 -21.56 -12.48
C VAL A 87 -6.99 -21.88 -11.12
N LEU A 88 -8.06 -21.18 -10.76
CA LEU A 88 -8.84 -21.44 -9.52
C LEU A 88 -10.23 -22.01 -9.79
N ASN A 89 -10.84 -21.64 -10.93
CA ASN A 89 -12.21 -22.04 -11.25
C ASN A 89 -12.32 -22.56 -12.69
N PRO A 90 -11.95 -23.83 -12.91
CA PRO A 90 -12.06 -24.50 -14.22
C PRO A 90 -13.47 -24.42 -14.83
N LYS A 91 -14.52 -24.34 -14.00
CA LYS A 91 -15.93 -24.26 -14.43
C LYS A 91 -16.26 -22.92 -15.13
N ARG A 92 -15.37 -21.93 -15.06
CA ARG A 92 -15.50 -20.62 -15.72
C ARG A 92 -14.82 -20.52 -17.06
N TRP A 93 -14.16 -21.58 -17.53
CA TRP A 93 -13.63 -21.61 -18.88
C TRP A 93 -14.74 -21.30 -19.91
N SER A 94 -14.40 -20.51 -20.93
CA SER A 94 -15.29 -20.17 -22.03
C SER A 94 -14.56 -20.29 -23.35
N GLU A 95 -15.13 -21.02 -24.30
CA GLU A 95 -14.61 -21.12 -25.67
C GLU A 95 -14.49 -19.75 -26.36
N ALA A 96 -15.24 -18.75 -25.91
CA ALA A 96 -15.13 -17.37 -26.40
C ALA A 96 -13.73 -16.77 -26.18
N TYR A 97 -12.96 -17.24 -25.20
CA TYR A 97 -11.59 -16.79 -24.95
C TYR A 97 -10.66 -17.07 -26.15
N LEU A 98 -10.92 -18.16 -26.89
CA LEU A 98 -10.15 -18.57 -28.06
C LEU A 98 -10.47 -17.73 -29.32
N SER A 99 -11.38 -16.76 -29.23
CA SER A 99 -11.66 -15.82 -30.33
C SER A 99 -10.71 -14.61 -30.32
N TYR A 100 -9.78 -14.54 -29.36
CA TYR A 100 -8.90 -13.39 -29.14
C TYR A 100 -7.45 -13.82 -29.06
N ASP A 101 -6.56 -12.98 -29.56
CA ASP A 101 -5.11 -13.20 -29.56
C ASP A 101 -4.47 -12.92 -28.18
N TYR A 102 -5.13 -12.11 -27.34
CA TYR A 102 -4.75 -11.87 -25.96
C TYR A 102 -5.98 -11.67 -25.07
N ILE A 103 -5.99 -12.34 -23.92
CA ILE A 103 -6.88 -12.07 -22.80
C ILE A 103 -6.13 -12.25 -21.47
N GLY A 104 -6.28 -11.26 -20.59
CA GLY A 104 -5.80 -11.26 -19.21
C GLY A 104 -6.76 -10.41 -18.35
N ALA A 105 -6.33 -9.95 -17.18
CA ALA A 105 -7.18 -9.17 -16.30
C ALA A 105 -7.38 -7.73 -16.80
N PRO A 106 -8.57 -7.13 -16.57
CA PRO A 106 -8.75 -5.68 -16.69
C PRO A 106 -7.94 -4.93 -15.62
N VAL A 107 -7.30 -3.85 -16.05
CA VAL A 107 -6.47 -2.97 -15.20
C VAL A 107 -6.80 -1.50 -15.49
N SER A 108 -6.28 -0.57 -14.69
CA SER A 108 -6.62 0.87 -14.77
C SER A 108 -6.39 1.51 -16.14
N TRP A 109 -5.55 0.91 -16.98
CA TRP A 109 -5.21 1.38 -18.32
C TRP A 109 -5.71 0.49 -19.45
N GLY A 110 -6.59 -0.48 -19.17
CA GLY A 110 -7.21 -1.35 -20.17
C GLY A 110 -7.16 -2.82 -19.75
N MET A 111 -6.39 -3.61 -20.50
CA MET A 111 -6.16 -5.03 -20.26
C MET A 111 -4.68 -5.25 -20.03
N GLY A 112 -4.30 -6.07 -19.06
CA GLY A 112 -2.92 -6.41 -18.77
C GLY A 112 -2.84 -7.87 -18.34
N ASN A 113 -2.08 -8.13 -17.29
CA ASN A 113 -1.93 -9.41 -16.62
C ASN A 113 -0.95 -10.37 -17.31
N GLY A 114 0.33 -10.00 -17.25
CA GLY A 114 1.44 -10.83 -17.71
C GLY A 114 1.42 -12.24 -17.11
N GLY A 115 1.27 -12.33 -15.78
CA GLY A 115 1.39 -13.56 -15.00
C GLY A 115 0.22 -14.54 -15.07
N PHE A 116 -0.94 -14.12 -15.59
CA PHE A 116 -2.03 -15.04 -15.94
C PHE A 116 -2.78 -14.56 -17.19
N SER A 117 -2.35 -15.04 -18.36
CA SER A 117 -2.92 -14.61 -19.65
C SER A 117 -3.00 -15.75 -20.66
N LEU A 118 -4.04 -15.75 -21.48
CA LEU A 118 -4.15 -16.60 -22.65
C LEU A 118 -3.69 -15.80 -23.87
N ARG A 119 -2.73 -16.35 -24.61
CA ARG A 119 -2.09 -15.71 -25.77
C ARG A 119 -2.13 -16.64 -26.97
N SER A 120 -2.44 -16.12 -28.16
CA SER A 120 -2.36 -16.93 -29.38
C SER A 120 -0.93 -17.10 -29.86
N LYS A 121 -0.65 -18.22 -30.53
CA LYS A 121 0.63 -18.45 -31.22
C LYS A 121 0.92 -17.38 -32.27
N LYS A 122 -0.13 -16.88 -32.94
CA LYS A 122 -0.05 -15.77 -33.88
C LYS A 122 0.50 -14.50 -33.23
N LEU A 123 0.00 -14.13 -32.04
CA LEU A 123 0.54 -13.00 -31.28
C LEU A 123 2.03 -13.21 -30.97
N LEU A 124 2.40 -14.38 -30.44
CA LEU A 124 3.79 -14.66 -30.08
C LEU A 124 4.74 -14.55 -31.28
N GLN A 125 4.30 -15.01 -32.46
CA GLN A 125 5.07 -14.88 -33.70
C GLN A 125 5.21 -13.43 -34.17
N VAL A 126 4.15 -12.61 -34.04
CA VAL A 126 4.22 -11.18 -34.36
C VAL A 126 5.19 -10.45 -33.43
N LEU A 127 5.10 -10.72 -32.11
CA LEU A 127 5.97 -10.10 -31.10
C LEU A 127 7.46 -10.41 -31.32
N ALA A 128 7.77 -11.67 -31.63
CA ALA A 128 9.15 -12.11 -31.83
C ALA A 128 9.80 -11.48 -33.07
N ASN A 129 9.04 -11.31 -34.15
CA ASN A 129 9.55 -10.85 -35.43
C ASN A 129 9.51 -9.32 -35.62
N GLU A 130 8.80 -8.59 -34.76
CA GLU A 130 8.68 -7.14 -34.90
C GLU A 130 9.89 -6.40 -34.30
N GLN A 131 10.57 -5.63 -35.15
CA GLN A 131 11.76 -4.85 -34.81
C GLN A 131 11.43 -3.56 -34.05
N GLU A 132 10.20 -3.07 -34.15
CA GLU A 132 9.73 -1.90 -33.40
C GLU A 132 9.60 -2.15 -31.89
N PHE A 133 9.53 -3.42 -31.45
CA PHE A 133 9.58 -3.81 -30.03
C PHE A 133 11.00 -3.71 -29.48
N LYS A 134 11.41 -2.49 -29.18
CA LYS A 134 12.72 -2.16 -28.57
C LYS A 134 12.69 -2.18 -27.04
N ILE A 135 11.54 -1.90 -26.44
CA ILE A 135 11.36 -1.89 -24.98
C ILE A 135 10.35 -2.97 -24.63
N CYS A 136 10.80 -3.98 -23.88
CA CYS A 136 10.02 -5.16 -23.57
C CYS A 136 9.35 -5.10 -22.19
N HIS A 137 9.88 -4.35 -21.22
CA HIS A 137 9.41 -4.40 -19.83
C HIS A 137 8.48 -3.21 -19.45
N PRO A 138 7.42 -3.44 -18.64
CA PRO A 138 6.75 -4.73 -18.38
C PRO A 138 6.00 -5.25 -19.61
N GLU A 139 6.07 -6.55 -19.89
CA GLU A 139 5.65 -7.10 -21.19
C GLU A 139 4.17 -6.94 -21.49
N ASP A 140 3.30 -7.11 -20.50
CA ASP A 140 1.87 -6.95 -20.66
C ASP A 140 1.47 -5.50 -20.96
N LEU A 141 2.09 -4.52 -20.30
CA LEU A 141 1.94 -3.09 -20.60
C LEU A 141 2.44 -2.77 -22.01
N ARG A 142 3.53 -3.41 -22.46
CA ARG A 142 4.03 -3.25 -23.82
C ARG A 142 3.06 -3.81 -24.85
N ILE A 143 2.58 -5.04 -24.64
CA ILE A 143 1.67 -5.73 -25.56
C ILE A 143 0.30 -5.02 -25.60
N CYS A 144 -0.30 -4.76 -24.45
CA CYS A 144 -1.72 -4.40 -24.35
C CYS A 144 -1.99 -2.89 -24.34
N LYS A 145 -0.95 -2.06 -24.20
CA LYS A 145 -1.09 -0.60 -24.22
C LYS A 145 -0.12 0.08 -25.17
N THR A 146 1.18 -0.12 -24.99
CA THR A 146 2.21 0.64 -25.71
C THR A 146 2.19 0.34 -27.21
N TYR A 147 2.20 -0.95 -27.57
CA TYR A 147 2.25 -1.42 -28.95
C TYR A 147 0.91 -1.96 -29.45
N LYS A 148 -0.16 -1.81 -28.66
CA LYS A 148 -1.50 -2.28 -29.04
C LYS A 148 -1.94 -1.78 -30.42
N PRO A 149 -1.82 -0.49 -30.79
CA PRO A 149 -2.20 -0.02 -32.13
C PRO A 149 -1.40 -0.70 -33.25
N LEU A 150 -0.10 -0.92 -33.05
CA LEU A 150 0.76 -1.62 -34.01
C LEU A 150 0.30 -3.09 -34.17
N LEU A 151 0.03 -3.76 -33.05
CA LEU A 151 -0.44 -5.16 -33.06
C LEU A 151 -1.82 -5.28 -33.73
N GLU A 152 -2.75 -4.38 -33.44
CA GLU A 152 -4.06 -4.31 -34.09
C GLU A 152 -3.92 -4.09 -35.61
N SER A 153 -2.97 -3.25 -36.05
CA SER A 153 -2.69 -3.06 -37.48
C SER A 153 -2.18 -4.33 -38.18
N LYS A 154 -1.61 -5.27 -37.41
CA LYS A 154 -1.17 -6.60 -37.87
C LYS A 154 -2.25 -7.68 -37.66
N GLY A 155 -3.48 -7.26 -37.34
CA GLY A 155 -4.63 -8.12 -37.17
C GLY A 155 -4.70 -8.83 -35.82
N ILE A 156 -3.92 -8.43 -34.81
CA ILE A 156 -4.06 -8.96 -33.44
C ILE A 156 -5.34 -8.44 -32.81
N VAL A 157 -6.14 -9.34 -32.23
CA VAL A 157 -7.41 -8.99 -31.59
C VAL A 157 -7.32 -9.17 -30.07
N PHE A 158 -7.55 -8.11 -29.31
CA PHE A 158 -7.62 -8.16 -27.85
C PHE A 158 -9.05 -8.41 -27.37
N ALA A 159 -9.21 -9.17 -26.29
CA ALA A 159 -10.53 -9.40 -25.71
C ALA A 159 -11.17 -8.09 -25.19
N PRO A 160 -12.51 -7.99 -25.16
CA PRO A 160 -13.21 -6.89 -24.50
C PRO A 160 -13.17 -7.06 -22.97
N SER A 161 -13.24 -5.94 -22.24
CA SER A 161 -13.15 -5.91 -20.77
C SER A 161 -14.21 -6.78 -20.08
N ASP A 162 -15.44 -6.84 -20.59
CA ASP A 162 -16.52 -7.64 -19.99
C ASP A 162 -16.24 -9.15 -20.03
N LEU A 163 -15.48 -9.60 -21.04
CA LEU A 163 -15.04 -10.99 -21.13
C LEU A 163 -13.82 -11.24 -20.23
N ALA A 164 -12.88 -10.29 -20.21
CA ALA A 164 -11.69 -10.32 -19.38
C ALA A 164 -12.01 -10.36 -17.87
N GLN A 165 -13.03 -9.62 -17.40
CA GLN A 165 -13.50 -9.65 -16.01
C GLN A 165 -13.96 -11.04 -15.54
N LYS A 166 -14.31 -11.94 -16.48
CA LYS A 166 -14.67 -13.33 -16.20
C LYS A 166 -13.46 -14.27 -16.26
N PHE A 167 -12.44 -13.88 -17.02
CA PHE A 167 -11.23 -14.67 -17.24
C PHE A 167 -10.29 -14.59 -16.04
N SER A 168 -9.86 -13.40 -15.64
CA SER A 168 -8.95 -13.24 -14.51
C SER A 168 -9.10 -11.91 -13.80
N VAL A 169 -8.51 -11.87 -12.60
CA VAL A 169 -8.38 -10.70 -11.75
C VAL A 169 -6.89 -10.51 -11.41
N GLU A 170 -6.46 -9.27 -11.34
CA GLU A 170 -5.09 -8.92 -10.97
C GLU A 170 -5.09 -7.83 -9.88
N ASN A 171 -4.30 -8.00 -8.83
CA ASN A 171 -4.15 -7.03 -7.73
C ASN A 171 -5.45 -6.62 -7.03
N ASN A 172 -6.49 -7.47 -7.07
CA ASN A 172 -7.80 -7.23 -6.45
C ASN A 172 -8.29 -8.51 -5.77
N THR A 173 -9.49 -8.51 -5.19
CA THR A 173 -10.10 -9.72 -4.62
C THR A 173 -10.68 -10.60 -5.72
N TRP A 174 -10.28 -11.88 -5.72
CA TRP A 174 -10.87 -12.91 -6.54
C TRP A 174 -12.28 -13.24 -6.06
N ASN A 175 -13.23 -13.22 -6.99
CA ASN A 175 -14.64 -13.45 -6.68
C ASN A 175 -15.31 -14.45 -7.63
N GLY A 176 -14.51 -15.34 -8.23
CA GLY A 176 -15.01 -16.43 -9.06
C GLY A 176 -14.59 -16.39 -10.53
N GLN A 177 -13.52 -15.66 -10.89
CA GLN A 177 -12.89 -15.70 -12.22
C GLN A 177 -12.27 -17.08 -12.52
N PHE A 178 -12.01 -17.37 -13.81
CA PHE A 178 -11.33 -18.60 -14.23
C PHE A 178 -9.95 -18.77 -13.55
N GLY A 179 -9.15 -17.71 -13.51
CA GLY A 179 -7.92 -17.66 -12.71
C GLY A 179 -7.66 -16.29 -12.09
N PHE A 180 -6.44 -16.10 -11.63
CA PHE A 180 -6.02 -14.88 -10.93
C PHE A 180 -4.53 -14.62 -11.18
N HIS A 181 -4.07 -13.44 -10.75
CA HIS A 181 -2.65 -13.14 -10.59
C HIS A 181 -2.46 -12.12 -9.48
N ASN A 182 -1.56 -12.38 -8.54
CA ASN A 182 -1.22 -11.46 -7.45
C ASN A 182 -2.47 -10.90 -6.72
N ALA A 183 -3.49 -11.73 -6.54
CA ALA A 183 -4.84 -11.36 -6.09
C ALA A 183 -5.16 -11.96 -4.72
N ASP A 184 -6.10 -11.38 -3.98
CA ASP A 184 -6.62 -11.98 -2.75
C ASP A 184 -7.58 -13.13 -3.08
N ILE A 185 -7.22 -14.34 -2.66
CA ILE A 185 -7.94 -15.59 -2.94
C ILE A 185 -8.61 -16.18 -1.69
N ALA A 186 -8.84 -15.38 -0.64
CA ALA A 186 -9.47 -15.84 0.60
C ALA A 186 -10.85 -16.48 0.39
N LEU A 187 -11.58 -16.07 -0.65
CA LEU A 187 -12.90 -16.61 -0.99
C LEU A 187 -12.85 -17.91 -1.81
N TRP A 188 -11.67 -18.36 -2.25
CA TRP A 188 -11.55 -19.58 -3.02
C TRP A 188 -11.63 -20.80 -2.11
N ASP A 189 -12.57 -21.70 -2.39
CA ASP A 189 -12.61 -23.02 -1.75
C ASP A 189 -11.59 -23.95 -2.44
N SER A 190 -10.42 -24.07 -1.82
CA SER A 190 -9.27 -24.79 -2.38
C SER A 190 -9.27 -26.29 -2.08
N GLU A 191 -10.16 -26.79 -1.22
CA GLU A 191 -10.13 -28.19 -0.77
C GLU A 191 -10.33 -29.19 -1.93
N GLU A 192 -11.18 -28.85 -2.90
CA GLU A 192 -11.42 -29.66 -4.11
C GLU A 192 -10.17 -29.77 -5.00
N TYR A 193 -9.24 -28.81 -4.91
CA TYR A 193 -8.10 -28.67 -5.81
C TYR A 193 -6.73 -28.88 -5.14
N THR A 194 -6.69 -29.06 -3.81
CA THR A 194 -5.46 -29.27 -3.01
C THR A 194 -5.48 -30.64 -2.33
N THR A 195 -4.96 -31.63 -3.07
CA THR A 195 -4.97 -33.04 -2.67
C THR A 195 -3.81 -33.42 -1.75
N THR A 196 -2.66 -32.76 -1.89
CA THR A 196 -1.47 -32.99 -1.07
C THR A 196 -1.34 -31.92 0.01
N GLU A 197 -0.56 -32.23 1.06
CA GLU A 197 -0.28 -31.27 2.11
C GLU A 197 0.56 -30.09 1.60
N GLU A 198 1.49 -30.35 0.69
CA GLU A 198 2.30 -29.31 0.03
C GLU A 198 1.43 -28.33 -0.76
N GLU A 199 0.43 -28.83 -1.50
CA GLU A 199 -0.53 -27.98 -2.22
C GLU A 199 -1.33 -27.10 -1.26
N ARG A 200 -1.75 -27.62 -0.11
CA ARG A 200 -2.47 -26.83 0.91
C ARG A 200 -1.59 -25.74 1.50
N GLN A 201 -0.37 -26.10 1.92
CA GLN A 201 0.58 -25.14 2.49
C GLN A 201 0.96 -24.05 1.51
N PHE A 202 1.13 -24.39 0.23
CA PHE A 202 1.37 -23.42 -0.82
C PHE A 202 0.21 -22.43 -0.98
N VAL A 203 -1.04 -22.90 -1.02
CA VAL A 203 -2.21 -22.01 -1.11
C VAL A 203 -2.35 -21.13 0.13
N GLU A 204 -2.10 -21.67 1.34
CA GLU A 204 -2.08 -20.87 2.57
C GLU A 204 -1.00 -19.78 2.51
N SER A 205 0.20 -20.09 1.99
CA SER A 205 1.26 -19.08 1.85
C SER A 205 0.85 -17.91 0.94
N ILE A 206 0.11 -18.17 -0.14
CA ILE A 206 -0.43 -17.12 -1.02
C ILE A 206 -1.50 -16.29 -0.29
N ARG A 207 -2.39 -16.94 0.47
CA ARG A 207 -3.39 -16.25 1.29
C ARG A 207 -2.74 -15.35 2.33
N GLU A 208 -1.69 -15.82 3.00
CA GLU A 208 -0.94 -15.06 4.00
C GLU A 208 -0.19 -13.86 3.39
N GLU A 209 0.48 -14.05 2.24
CA GLU A 209 1.15 -12.96 1.51
C GLU A 209 0.16 -11.88 1.02
N LYS A 210 -1.11 -12.25 0.79
CA LYS A 210 -2.17 -11.36 0.28
C LYS A 210 -3.19 -10.92 1.31
N ASP A 211 -3.05 -11.35 2.54
CA ASP A 211 -3.81 -10.86 3.66
C ASP A 211 -3.38 -9.42 4.00
N HIS A 212 -3.86 -8.46 3.19
CA HIS A 212 -3.74 -7.04 3.48
C HIS A 212 -4.58 -6.65 4.70
N SER A 213 -5.44 -7.55 5.21
CA SER A 213 -6.09 -7.33 6.50
C SER A 213 -5.17 -7.54 7.70
N LYS A 214 -3.98 -8.14 7.49
CA LYS A 214 -2.90 -8.24 8.47
C LYS A 214 -1.79 -7.20 8.32
N THR A 215 -1.75 -6.45 7.22
CA THR A 215 -0.68 -5.45 7.01
C THR A 215 -1.21 -4.05 7.23
N ILE A 216 -0.79 -3.44 8.34
CA ILE A 216 -0.92 -2.00 8.53
C ILE A 216 -0.06 -1.29 7.49
N LEU A 217 -0.69 -0.54 6.58
CA LEU A 217 -0.03 0.22 5.52
C LEU A 217 0.09 1.71 5.84
N LEU A 218 -0.69 2.21 6.79
CA LEU A 218 -0.67 3.62 7.22
C LEU A 218 -0.80 3.72 8.73
N SER A 219 0.03 4.55 9.37
CA SER A 219 -0.15 4.90 10.79
C SER A 219 -0.64 6.34 10.93
N TYR A 220 -1.80 6.52 11.55
CA TYR A 220 -2.44 7.79 11.84
C TYR A 220 -2.14 8.18 13.29
N VAL A 221 -1.24 9.14 13.49
CA VAL A 221 -0.78 9.58 14.82
C VAL A 221 -1.49 10.87 15.21
N VAL A 222 -2.17 10.84 16.35
CA VAL A 222 -2.85 11.99 16.93
C VAL A 222 -2.52 12.11 18.41
N GLN A 223 -2.12 13.32 18.80
CA GLN A 223 -1.90 13.69 20.19
C GLN A 223 -3.12 14.44 20.72
N LEU A 224 -3.42 14.29 22.01
CA LEU A 224 -4.55 14.92 22.63
C LEU A 224 -4.33 15.20 24.12
N TYR A 225 -5.00 16.25 24.59
CA TYR A 225 -5.13 16.63 25.98
C TYR A 225 -6.55 17.14 26.20
N LEU A 226 -7.29 16.52 27.12
CA LEU A 226 -8.68 16.85 27.43
C LEU A 226 -8.75 17.33 28.88
N GLU A 227 -9.00 18.63 29.10
CA GLU A 227 -9.07 19.21 30.46
C GLU A 227 -10.34 18.77 31.22
N ASP A 228 -11.47 18.65 30.50
CA ASP A 228 -12.70 18.06 31.00
C ASP A 228 -13.34 17.13 29.94
N ASN A 229 -14.05 16.09 30.39
CA ASN A 229 -14.71 15.11 29.51
C ASN A 229 -16.15 15.50 29.16
N THR A 230 -16.52 16.79 29.23
CA THR A 230 -17.90 17.20 28.92
C THR A 230 -18.22 17.12 27.42
N LEU A 231 -17.19 17.33 26.59
CA LEU A 231 -17.18 17.03 25.17
C LEU A 231 -16.02 16.07 24.91
N ASP A 232 -16.30 14.94 24.26
CA ASP A 232 -15.30 13.94 23.92
C ASP A 232 -14.99 13.99 22.40
N PRO A 233 -14.08 14.88 21.96
CA PRO A 233 -13.69 14.99 20.57
C PRO A 233 -13.01 13.72 20.04
N LEU A 234 -12.40 12.91 20.92
CA LEU A 234 -11.84 11.61 20.52
C LEU A 234 -12.96 10.64 20.19
N GLU A 235 -14.00 10.54 21.02
CA GLU A 235 -15.15 9.69 20.75
C GLU A 235 -15.84 10.09 19.44
N GLU A 236 -15.96 11.39 19.15
CA GLU A 236 -16.46 11.86 17.85
C GLU A 236 -15.59 11.42 16.67
N LEU A 237 -14.27 11.56 16.80
CA LEU A 237 -13.32 11.15 15.77
C LEU A 237 -13.40 9.64 15.52
N ILE A 238 -13.45 8.86 16.58
CA ILE A 238 -13.61 7.40 16.54
C ILE A 238 -14.94 7.03 15.89
N LYS A 239 -16.05 7.70 16.23
CA LYS A 239 -17.36 7.49 15.59
C LYS A 239 -17.33 7.76 14.09
N ILE A 240 -16.64 8.81 13.65
CA ILE A 240 -16.48 9.13 12.23
C ILE A 240 -15.71 8.00 11.53
N TYR A 241 -14.54 7.63 12.05
CA TYR A 241 -13.68 6.63 11.41
C TYR A 241 -14.25 5.22 11.49
N SER A 242 -14.97 4.87 12.55
CA SER A 242 -15.69 3.59 12.65
C SER A 242 -16.79 3.44 11.60
N GLY A 243 -17.22 4.55 10.98
CA GLY A 243 -18.15 4.55 9.84
C GLY A 243 -17.51 4.25 8.49
N TYR A 244 -16.17 4.16 8.40
CA TYR A 244 -15.46 3.87 7.15
C TYR A 244 -15.46 2.37 6.86
N SER A 245 -15.15 2.02 5.62
CA SER A 245 -15.09 0.65 5.14
C SER A 245 -14.10 -0.18 5.96
N ARG A 246 -14.53 -1.39 6.33
CA ARG A 246 -13.72 -2.28 7.18
C ARG A 246 -12.40 -2.66 6.53
N ASP A 247 -12.38 -2.80 5.21
CA ASP A 247 -11.17 -3.14 4.44
C ASP A 247 -10.14 -2.02 4.50
N LEU A 248 -10.57 -0.76 4.51
CA LEU A 248 -9.69 0.39 4.74
C LEU A 248 -9.16 0.40 6.17
N LEU A 249 -10.06 0.28 7.15
CA LEU A 249 -9.70 0.37 8.58
C LEU A 249 -8.72 -0.72 9.01
N LYS A 250 -8.81 -1.92 8.42
CA LYS A 250 -7.84 -3.00 8.62
C LYS A 250 -6.40 -2.64 8.21
N LYS A 251 -6.24 -1.72 7.26
CA LYS A 251 -4.93 -1.26 6.75
C LYS A 251 -4.37 -0.04 7.49
N ILE A 252 -5.15 0.58 8.39
CA ILE A 252 -4.76 1.79 9.12
C ILE A 252 -4.58 1.45 10.60
N HIS A 253 -3.48 1.93 11.17
CA HIS A 253 -3.21 1.88 12.60
C HIS A 253 -3.32 3.28 13.20
N PHE A 254 -4.24 3.46 14.14
CA PHE A 254 -4.43 4.73 14.85
C PHE A 254 -3.58 4.75 16.13
N VAL A 255 -2.73 5.75 16.29
CA VAL A 255 -1.93 5.95 17.51
C VAL A 255 -2.48 7.17 18.23
N PHE A 256 -3.13 6.94 19.36
CA PHE A 256 -3.67 7.96 20.23
C PHE A 256 -2.69 8.20 21.39
N VAL A 257 -2.27 9.45 21.57
CA VAL A 257 -1.34 9.83 22.64
C VAL A 257 -2.01 10.83 23.58
N ASP A 258 -2.42 10.35 24.75
CA ASP A 258 -2.96 11.15 25.84
C ASP A 258 -1.81 11.85 26.59
N ASP A 259 -1.69 13.16 26.42
CA ASP A 259 -0.67 14.02 27.01
C ASP A 259 -1.03 14.44 28.44
N CYS A 260 -1.19 13.44 29.31
CA CYS A 260 -1.48 13.62 30.74
C CYS A 260 -2.83 14.32 31.04
N SER A 261 -3.90 13.96 30.32
CA SER A 261 -5.26 14.45 30.63
C SER A 261 -5.65 14.12 32.09
N PRO A 262 -6.34 15.01 32.82
CA PRO A 262 -6.72 14.78 34.22
C PRO A 262 -7.57 13.53 34.42
N ILE A 263 -8.44 13.23 33.45
CA ILE A 263 -9.21 11.99 33.39
C ILE A 263 -8.55 11.09 32.34
N PRO A 264 -8.13 9.86 32.71
CA PRO A 264 -7.60 8.90 31.75
C PRO A 264 -8.57 8.62 30.61
N ILE A 265 -8.02 8.59 29.41
CA ILE A 265 -8.79 8.36 28.20
C ILE A 265 -9.04 6.87 28.03
N GLU A 266 -10.25 6.51 27.63
CA GLU A 266 -10.64 5.14 27.32
C GLU A 266 -11.25 5.07 25.92
N ILE A 267 -10.98 3.97 25.21
CA ILE A 267 -11.57 3.69 23.90
C ILE A 267 -12.56 2.52 24.07
N PRO A 268 -13.82 2.66 23.62
CA PRO A 268 -14.83 1.61 23.74
C PRO A 268 -14.34 0.27 23.16
N GLU A 269 -14.64 -0.84 23.85
CA GLU A 269 -14.15 -2.17 23.47
C GLU A 269 -14.68 -2.67 22.11
N ASP A 270 -15.84 -2.18 21.69
CA ASP A 270 -16.48 -2.50 20.42
C ASP A 270 -15.99 -1.62 19.24
N THR A 271 -15.01 -0.73 19.49
CA THR A 271 -14.42 0.11 18.45
C THR A 271 -13.71 -0.73 17.38
N PHE A 272 -14.19 -0.65 16.14
CA PHE A 272 -13.61 -1.35 14.99
C PHE A 272 -12.46 -0.55 14.36
N LEU A 273 -11.36 -0.37 15.10
CA LEU A 273 -10.13 0.26 14.60
C LEU A 273 -8.92 -0.58 15.04
N ASN A 274 -7.85 -0.61 14.25
CA ASN A 274 -6.54 -1.02 14.79
C ASN A 274 -5.96 0.19 15.53
N TYR A 275 -5.67 0.08 16.83
CA TYR A 275 -5.13 1.22 17.56
C TYR A 275 -4.14 0.87 18.66
N THR A 276 -3.31 1.86 18.98
CA THR A 276 -2.48 1.93 20.18
C THR A 276 -2.88 3.18 20.95
N LEU A 277 -3.22 3.03 22.23
CA LEU A 277 -3.45 4.11 23.17
C LEU A 277 -2.27 4.22 24.15
N LEU A 278 -1.63 5.37 24.15
CA LEU A 278 -0.49 5.71 24.99
C LEU A 278 -0.90 6.84 25.94
N ARG A 279 -0.36 6.82 27.16
CA ARG A 279 -0.56 7.89 28.14
C ARG A 279 0.79 8.38 28.64
N ILE A 280 1.03 9.69 28.50
CA ILE A 280 2.13 10.38 29.16
C ILE A 280 1.71 10.63 30.61
N LYS A 281 2.59 10.27 31.55
CA LYS A 281 2.34 10.39 33.00
C LYS A 281 2.98 11.62 33.61
N THR A 282 3.99 12.19 32.95
CA THR A 282 4.62 13.44 33.38
C THR A 282 3.80 14.61 32.87
N ASP A 283 3.30 15.43 33.79
CA ASP A 283 2.58 16.67 33.46
C ASP A 283 3.58 17.74 32.98
N ILE A 284 3.70 17.87 31.66
CA ILE A 284 4.52 18.87 30.99
C ILE A 284 3.57 19.77 30.19
N THR A 285 3.47 21.03 30.59
CA THR A 285 2.62 22.00 29.87
C THR A 285 3.08 22.12 28.42
N TRP A 286 2.16 22.12 27.45
CA TRP A 286 2.48 22.28 26.01
C TRP A 286 3.44 21.23 25.43
N ASN A 287 3.26 19.95 25.76
CA ASN A 287 4.15 18.86 25.34
C ASN A 287 3.77 18.20 23.99
N GLN A 288 3.17 18.96 23.08
CA GLN A 288 2.73 18.45 21.77
C GLN A 288 3.89 17.81 20.97
N GLY A 289 5.09 18.38 21.06
CA GLY A 289 6.29 17.82 20.41
C GLY A 289 6.65 16.43 20.93
N GLY A 290 6.68 16.26 22.25
CA GLY A 290 6.93 14.98 22.91
C GLY A 290 5.86 13.95 22.59
N ALA A 291 4.58 14.35 22.66
CA ALA A 291 3.46 13.48 22.31
C ALA A 291 3.50 12.99 20.85
N ARG A 292 3.83 13.87 19.89
CA ARG A 292 4.03 13.49 18.48
C ARG A 292 5.19 12.51 18.31
N ASN A 293 6.32 12.75 18.97
CA ASN A 293 7.47 11.84 18.94
C ASN A 293 7.10 10.46 19.47
N LEU A 294 6.38 10.41 20.59
CA LEU A 294 5.94 9.16 21.21
C LEU A 294 5.00 8.39 20.29
N GLY A 295 4.04 9.09 19.66
CA GLY A 295 3.11 8.47 18.73
C GLY A 295 3.81 7.88 17.50
N VAL A 296 4.77 8.60 16.91
CA VAL A 296 5.55 8.10 15.76
C VAL A 296 6.46 6.91 16.15
N LYS A 297 6.96 6.87 17.39
CA LYS A 297 7.72 5.72 17.90
C LYS A 297 6.90 4.43 17.88
N TYR A 298 5.60 4.52 18.15
CA TYR A 298 4.67 3.37 18.16
C TYR A 298 3.94 3.14 16.83
N ALA A 299 4.19 3.96 15.80
CA ALA A 299 3.66 3.73 14.47
C ALA A 299 4.09 2.35 13.93
N LYS A 300 3.15 1.63 13.30
CA LYS A 300 3.32 0.26 12.78
C LYS A 300 3.54 0.21 11.27
N SER A 301 3.43 1.35 10.59
CA SER A 301 3.77 1.51 9.17
C SER A 301 4.86 2.56 9.00
N GLU A 302 5.69 2.41 7.97
CA GLU A 302 6.61 3.44 7.53
C GLU A 302 5.89 4.70 7.03
N ASN A 303 4.70 4.58 6.46
CA ASN A 303 3.89 5.73 6.05
C ASN A 303 3.12 6.24 7.26
N ILE A 304 3.33 7.51 7.62
CA ILE A 304 2.70 8.14 8.79
C ILE A 304 1.94 9.41 8.42
N ILE A 305 0.79 9.59 9.05
CA ILE A 305 0.13 10.88 9.23
C ILE A 305 0.41 11.33 10.66
N VAL A 306 0.86 12.56 10.84
CA VAL A 306 0.90 13.24 12.14
C VAL A 306 -0.08 14.39 12.08
N THR A 307 -1.00 14.46 13.04
CA THR A 307 -2.11 15.42 12.99
C THR A 307 -2.62 15.78 14.40
N ASP A 308 -3.55 16.73 14.43
CA ASP A 308 -4.21 17.21 15.64
C ASP A 308 -5.65 16.64 15.72
N LEU A 309 -6.22 16.59 16.92
CA LEU A 309 -7.51 15.94 17.19
C LEU A 309 -8.70 16.60 16.47
N ASP A 310 -8.58 17.88 16.12
CA ASP A 310 -9.59 18.68 15.42
C ASP A 310 -9.53 18.51 13.89
N ILE A 311 -8.71 17.60 13.37
CA ILE A 311 -8.56 17.34 11.94
C ILE A 311 -9.18 15.98 11.57
N VAL A 312 -10.11 15.99 10.62
CA VAL A 312 -10.70 14.78 10.03
C VAL A 312 -10.15 14.56 8.62
N PHE A 313 -9.72 13.34 8.34
CA PHE A 313 -9.37 12.88 7.00
C PHE A 313 -10.55 12.14 6.40
N PRO A 314 -11.13 12.61 5.28
CA PRO A 314 -12.20 11.88 4.59
C PRO A 314 -11.76 10.47 4.16
N GLU A 315 -12.71 9.53 4.11
CA GLU A 315 -12.46 8.13 3.75
C GLU A 315 -11.70 7.98 2.42
N ASN A 316 -12.18 8.65 1.37
CA ASN A 316 -11.57 8.63 0.05
C ASN A 316 -10.12 9.17 0.02
N LEU A 317 -9.76 10.04 0.98
CA LEU A 317 -8.38 10.50 1.13
C LEU A 317 -7.54 9.41 1.77
N LEU A 318 -8.01 8.79 2.87
CA LEU A 318 -7.29 7.72 3.55
C LEU A 318 -7.08 6.50 2.64
N GLU A 319 -8.08 6.11 1.83
CA GLU A 319 -7.92 5.05 0.81
C GLU A 319 -6.74 5.32 -0.11
N ARG A 320 -6.59 6.56 -0.57
CA ARG A 320 -5.47 6.95 -1.45
C ARG A 320 -4.14 6.98 -0.73
N LEU A 321 -4.11 7.40 0.53
CA LEU A 321 -2.88 7.51 1.31
C LEU A 321 -2.34 6.13 1.71
N VAL A 322 -3.21 5.16 1.97
CA VAL A 322 -2.86 3.77 2.26
C VAL A 322 -2.05 3.15 1.12
N ASP A 323 -2.44 3.39 -0.14
CA ASP A 323 -1.75 2.86 -1.31
C ASP A 323 -0.67 3.81 -1.86
N TYR A 324 -0.42 4.95 -1.20
CA TYR A 324 0.47 5.98 -1.73
C TYR A 324 1.94 5.61 -1.56
N GLN A 325 2.65 5.54 -2.68
CA GLN A 325 4.10 5.36 -2.69
C GLN A 325 4.79 6.70 -2.40
N LEU A 326 5.15 6.92 -1.14
CA LEU A 326 5.85 8.13 -0.72
C LEU A 326 7.24 8.21 -1.37
N PRO A 327 7.57 9.31 -2.06
CA PRO A 327 8.94 9.58 -2.45
C PRO A 327 9.84 9.65 -1.22
N ASN A 328 11.07 9.15 -1.36
CA ASN A 328 12.09 9.33 -0.33
C ASN A 328 12.27 10.81 -0.01
N ASN A 329 12.45 11.11 1.27
CA ASN A 329 12.81 12.45 1.74
C ASN A 329 11.77 13.54 1.37
N ALA A 330 10.49 13.21 1.55
CA ALA A 330 9.37 14.07 1.22
C ALA A 330 8.36 14.21 2.36
N VAL A 331 7.79 15.41 2.48
CA VAL A 331 6.70 15.74 3.39
C VAL A 331 5.54 16.32 2.60
N PHE A 332 4.36 15.74 2.77
CA PHE A 332 3.13 16.22 2.16
C PHE A 332 2.29 16.99 3.16
N LYS A 333 1.83 18.16 2.72
CA LYS A 333 0.79 18.97 3.34
C LYS A 333 -0.53 18.75 2.62
N PHE A 334 -1.62 19.15 3.25
CA PHE A 334 -2.96 19.01 2.70
C PHE A 334 -3.64 20.37 2.57
N ASN A 335 -4.47 20.51 1.55
CA ASN A 335 -5.46 21.58 1.53
C ASN A 335 -6.45 21.36 2.68
N THR A 336 -6.78 22.43 3.39
CA THR A 336 -7.64 22.37 4.57
C THR A 336 -8.95 23.09 4.31
N MET A 337 -10.06 22.41 4.61
CA MET A 337 -11.41 22.98 4.56
C MET A 337 -11.86 23.26 5.99
N SER A 338 -12.28 24.49 6.27
CA SER A 338 -12.93 24.87 7.53
C SER A 338 -14.22 25.60 7.21
N ASN A 339 -15.33 25.26 7.89
CA ASN A 339 -16.63 25.91 7.66
C ASN A 339 -17.02 26.02 6.18
N PHE A 340 -16.82 24.94 5.43
CA PHE A 340 -17.04 24.84 3.97
C PHE A 340 -16.24 25.84 3.12
N LYS A 341 -15.15 26.39 3.66
CA LYS A 341 -14.22 27.29 2.95
C LYS A 341 -12.81 26.75 2.98
N LEU A 342 -12.12 26.89 1.84
CA LEU A 342 -10.71 26.55 1.75
C LEU A 342 -9.90 27.56 2.58
N VAL A 343 -9.10 27.06 3.51
CA VAL A 343 -8.18 27.84 4.35
C VAL A 343 -6.74 27.43 4.06
N ARG A 344 -5.78 28.16 4.65
CA ARG A 344 -4.37 27.81 4.51
C ARG A 344 -4.12 26.39 5.05
N PRO A 345 -3.22 25.61 4.42
CA PRO A 345 -2.83 24.30 4.92
C PRO A 345 -2.46 24.33 6.40
N HIS A 346 -2.99 23.37 7.17
CA HIS A 346 -2.72 23.29 8.59
C HIS A 346 -1.24 23.00 8.88
N VAL A 347 -0.64 23.78 9.78
CA VAL A 347 0.81 23.78 10.02
C VAL A 347 1.27 22.49 10.71
N ASN A 348 0.40 21.86 11.51
CA ASN A 348 0.70 20.63 12.26
C ASN A 348 0.31 19.32 11.57
N VAL A 349 -0.22 19.36 10.34
CA VAL A 349 -0.62 18.14 9.63
C VAL A 349 0.42 17.75 8.62
N PHE A 350 0.93 16.53 8.71
CA PHE A 350 1.99 16.03 7.85
C PHE A 350 1.71 14.59 7.42
N PHE A 351 1.98 14.28 6.16
CA PHE A 351 2.07 12.91 5.64
C PHE A 351 3.48 12.67 5.10
N MET A 352 4.20 11.71 5.67
CA MET A 352 5.61 11.43 5.34
C MET A 352 6.00 10.02 5.78
N SER A 353 7.23 9.60 5.49
CA SER A 353 7.76 8.36 6.04
C SER A 353 8.33 8.56 7.45
N ARG A 354 8.30 7.52 8.30
CA ARG A 354 8.97 7.51 9.62
C ARG A 354 10.45 7.85 9.48
N ALA A 355 11.13 7.28 8.49
CA ALA A 355 12.51 7.62 8.17
C ALA A 355 12.71 9.13 7.93
N THR A 356 11.80 9.78 7.17
CA THR A 356 11.86 11.23 6.93
C THR A 356 11.63 12.03 8.22
N PHE A 357 10.65 11.64 9.04
CA PHE A 357 10.40 12.27 10.35
C PHE A 357 11.62 12.18 11.27
N MET A 358 12.28 11.02 11.29
CA MET A 358 13.44 10.76 12.14
C MET A 358 14.75 11.42 11.65
N LYS A 359 14.80 11.98 10.42
CA LYS A 359 15.96 12.77 9.97
C LYS A 359 16.29 13.93 10.91
N SER A 360 15.26 14.58 11.45
CA SER A 360 15.41 15.65 12.44
C SER A 360 15.38 15.13 13.87
N ASN A 361 15.46 13.81 14.09
CA ASN A 361 15.18 13.14 15.37
C ASN A 361 13.79 13.50 15.94
N GLY A 362 12.78 13.64 15.05
CA GLY A 362 11.42 14.06 15.42
C GLY A 362 11.27 15.55 15.67
N VAL A 363 10.28 15.93 16.48
CA VAL A 363 10.03 17.32 16.92
C VAL A 363 10.91 17.64 18.13
N ASP A 364 11.46 18.85 18.20
CA ASP A 364 12.39 19.24 19.27
C ASP A 364 11.62 19.52 20.58
N GLU A 365 11.88 18.70 21.61
CA GLU A 365 11.19 18.79 22.91
C GLU A 365 11.68 19.96 23.77
N ALA A 366 12.72 20.70 23.35
CA ALA A 366 13.11 21.94 24.02
C ALA A 366 12.03 23.03 23.98
N PHE A 367 11.05 22.91 23.07
CA PHE A 367 9.90 23.80 23.00
C PHE A 367 8.77 23.42 23.97
N SER A 368 8.82 22.21 24.56
CA SER A 368 7.86 21.81 25.60
C SER A 368 7.96 22.73 26.82
N GLY A 369 6.85 22.96 27.52
CA GLY A 369 6.73 23.90 28.65
C GLY A 369 6.11 25.25 28.27
N HIS A 370 6.14 25.63 26.99
CA HIS A 370 5.60 26.90 26.48
C HIS A 370 4.87 26.69 25.15
N TYR A 371 3.99 27.63 24.77
CA TYR A 371 3.12 27.44 23.61
C TYR A 371 3.84 27.75 22.29
N GLY A 372 3.81 26.77 21.37
CA GLY A 372 4.06 26.94 19.93
C GLY A 372 5.53 26.95 19.51
N MET A 373 5.75 27.14 18.21
CA MET A 373 7.05 27.20 17.49
C MET A 373 7.75 25.86 17.25
N GLU A 374 7.33 24.78 17.88
CA GLU A 374 7.92 23.45 17.70
C GLU A 374 7.70 22.90 16.29
N ASP A 375 6.51 23.17 15.72
CA ASP A 375 6.07 22.79 14.38
C ASP A 375 6.80 23.58 13.29
N ILE A 376 6.95 24.89 13.51
CA ILE A 376 7.68 25.79 12.63
C ILE A 376 9.15 25.39 12.61
N PHE A 377 9.77 25.19 13.78
CA PHE A 377 11.16 24.75 13.85
C PHE A 377 11.38 23.40 13.18
N PHE A 378 10.50 22.42 13.42
CA PHE A 378 10.54 21.11 12.75
C PHE A 378 10.52 21.28 11.21
N PHE A 379 9.64 22.14 10.71
CA PHE A 379 9.55 22.41 9.28
C PHE A 379 10.84 23.02 8.69
N TYR A 380 11.42 24.02 9.35
CA TYR A 380 12.67 24.64 8.89
C TYR A 380 13.87 23.69 8.97
N LEU A 381 13.98 22.92 10.06
CA LEU A 381 15.04 21.93 10.22
C LEU A 381 14.95 20.85 9.14
N GLN A 382 13.75 20.33 8.85
CA GLN A 382 13.54 19.38 7.76
C GLN A 382 13.97 19.95 6.41
N LYS A 383 13.64 21.21 6.10
CA LYS A 383 14.13 21.88 4.87
C LYS A 383 15.65 21.97 4.82
N ALA A 384 16.29 22.36 5.92
CA ALA A 384 17.74 22.46 6.00
C ALA A 384 18.42 21.10 5.83
N LEU A 385 17.78 20.02 6.27
CA LEU A 385 18.21 18.64 6.02
C LEU A 385 17.92 18.15 4.59
N GLY A 386 17.42 19.00 3.70
CA GLY A 386 17.15 18.71 2.30
C GLY A 386 15.82 18.00 2.04
N THR A 387 14.90 17.99 3.00
CA THR A 387 13.57 17.39 2.83
C THR A 387 12.69 18.24 1.91
N LYS A 388 12.02 17.60 0.95
CA LYS A 388 11.14 18.27 -0.02
C LYS A 388 9.72 18.35 0.50
N PHE A 389 9.06 19.48 0.27
CA PHE A 389 7.68 19.72 0.70
C PHE A 389 6.75 19.79 -0.48
N TYR A 390 5.65 19.04 -0.40
CA TYR A 390 4.63 18.94 -1.43
C TYR A 390 3.25 19.24 -0.86
N LEU A 391 2.34 19.68 -1.71
CA LEU A 391 0.93 19.79 -1.38
C LEU A 391 0.19 18.62 -2.04
N TYR A 392 -0.46 17.79 -1.24
CA TYR A 392 -1.35 16.73 -1.71
C TYR A 392 -2.71 17.34 -2.05
N SER A 393 -3.06 17.34 -3.35
CA SER A 393 -4.21 18.10 -3.87
C SER A 393 -5.44 17.26 -4.22
N TYR A 394 -5.39 15.94 -4.04
CA TYR A 394 -6.47 15.04 -4.44
C TYR A 394 -7.78 15.26 -3.67
N SER A 395 -7.68 15.43 -2.35
CA SER A 395 -8.80 15.70 -1.45
C SER A 395 -8.34 16.60 -0.31
N ASN A 396 -9.28 17.32 0.29
CA ASN A 396 -9.01 18.24 1.38
C ASN A 396 -9.19 17.53 2.72
N ILE A 397 -8.37 17.86 3.71
CA ILE A 397 -8.67 17.55 5.11
C ILE A 397 -9.72 18.53 5.64
N VAL A 398 -10.50 18.11 6.63
CA VAL A 398 -11.51 18.96 7.27
C VAL A 398 -11.04 19.36 8.65
N HIS A 399 -10.94 20.67 8.88
CA HIS A 399 -10.69 21.23 10.20
C HIS A 399 -12.02 21.51 10.88
N LYS A 400 -12.25 20.85 12.03
CA LYS A 400 -13.38 21.13 12.92
C LYS A 400 -13.04 22.36 13.77
N GLU A 401 -13.60 23.51 13.43
CA GLU A 401 -13.39 24.73 14.23
C GLU A 401 -14.10 24.61 15.59
N HIS A 402 -13.33 24.32 16.64
CA HIS A 402 -13.77 24.35 18.03
C HIS A 402 -13.55 25.72 18.71
N LYS A 403 -13.05 26.73 17.98
CA LYS A 403 -12.60 28.02 18.54
C LYS A 403 -13.69 29.09 18.65
N ASP A 404 -14.85 28.90 18.03
CA ASP A 404 -15.89 29.95 17.93
C ASP A 404 -17.00 29.84 18.98
N SER A 405 -16.87 28.94 19.96
CA SER A 405 -17.73 28.93 21.14
C SER A 405 -16.92 28.65 22.41
N ASP A 406 -17.20 29.41 23.49
CA ASP A 406 -16.62 29.14 24.83
C ASP A 406 -16.95 27.73 25.35
N LYS A 407 -17.90 27.03 24.70
CA LYS A 407 -18.31 25.66 25.04
C LYS A 407 -17.46 24.58 24.36
N THR A 408 -16.64 24.92 23.37
CA THR A 408 -15.89 23.95 22.54
C THR A 408 -14.37 24.02 22.76
N GLN A 409 -13.86 24.91 23.61
CA GLN A 409 -12.44 24.91 23.98
C GLN A 409 -12.11 23.71 24.86
N HIS A 410 -11.18 22.87 24.39
CA HIS A 410 -10.74 21.66 25.11
C HIS A 410 -9.70 21.91 26.21
N ASN A 411 -9.15 23.13 26.29
CA ASN A 411 -8.33 23.55 27.43
C ASN A 411 -8.33 25.08 27.63
N ARG A 412 -8.07 25.50 28.87
CA ARG A 412 -7.97 26.89 29.37
C ARG A 412 -6.51 27.30 29.58
N LEU A 413 -5.56 26.57 28.99
CA LEU A 413 -4.12 26.82 29.16
C LEU A 413 -3.75 28.19 28.61
N ILE A 414 -2.94 28.94 29.36
CA ILE A 414 -2.44 30.25 28.96
C ILE A 414 -1.38 30.07 27.87
N ARG A 415 -1.60 30.69 26.72
CA ARG A 415 -0.68 30.65 25.58
C ARG A 415 0.39 31.73 25.71
N THR A 416 1.51 31.39 26.35
CA THR A 416 2.68 32.28 26.45
C THR A 416 3.72 31.89 25.39
N GLN A 417 3.97 32.77 24.42
CA GLN A 417 4.82 32.50 23.25
C GLN A 417 6.26 33.02 23.40
N GLY A 418 6.48 34.07 24.18
CA GLY A 418 7.74 34.83 24.16
C GLY A 418 9.02 34.07 24.56
N VAL A 419 8.90 32.91 25.21
CA VAL A 419 10.05 32.01 25.47
C VAL A 419 10.40 31.22 24.21
N ASN A 420 9.41 30.57 23.60
CA ASN A 420 9.60 29.77 22.40
C ASN A 420 9.93 30.63 21.16
N GLU A 421 9.42 31.86 21.08
CA GLU A 421 9.81 32.84 20.05
C GLU A 421 11.31 33.16 20.10
N LYS A 422 11.88 33.36 21.30
CA LYS A 422 13.32 33.58 21.45
C LYS A 422 14.12 32.33 21.12
N LEU A 423 13.63 31.17 21.57
CA LEU A 423 14.29 29.88 21.33
C LEU A 423 14.36 29.55 19.83
N ILE A 424 13.27 29.77 19.08
CA ILE A 424 13.28 29.53 17.64
C ILE A 424 14.21 30.52 16.92
N ASP A 425 14.24 31.79 17.30
CA ASP A 425 15.16 32.79 16.72
C ASP A 425 16.63 32.39 16.89
N GLU A 426 17.01 31.85 18.05
CA GLU A 426 18.36 31.34 18.32
C GLU A 426 18.67 30.11 17.47
N LYS A 427 17.76 29.15 17.41
CA LYS A 427 17.94 27.90 16.65
C LYS A 427 17.97 28.13 15.13
N LEU A 428 17.15 29.04 14.61
CA LEU A 428 17.15 29.37 13.17
C LEU A 428 18.48 30.03 12.75
N LYS A 429 19.08 30.88 13.59
CA LYS A 429 20.43 31.43 13.33
C LYS A 429 21.49 30.33 13.22
N ILE A 430 21.38 29.27 14.02
CA ILE A 430 22.29 28.12 13.92
C ILE A 430 22.06 27.39 12.60
N ILE A 431 20.80 27.14 12.21
CA ILE A 431 20.47 26.53 10.90
C ILE A 431 21.04 27.35 9.73
N GLU A 432 20.97 28.68 9.81
CA GLU A 432 21.46 29.58 8.74
C GLU A 432 22.99 29.68 8.67
N SER A 433 23.70 29.41 9.78
CA SER A 433 25.14 29.63 9.89
C SER A 433 25.98 28.34 9.97
N SER A 434 25.37 27.18 10.22
CA SER A 434 26.06 25.89 10.33
C SER A 434 25.93 25.06 9.04
N ASP A 435 27.03 24.40 8.65
CA ASP A 435 27.01 23.34 7.61
C ASP A 435 26.37 22.03 8.12
N GLN A 436 26.06 21.95 9.43
CA GLN A 436 25.39 20.82 10.08
C GLN A 436 24.09 21.30 10.75
N PRO A 437 22.95 21.29 10.05
CA PRO A 437 21.69 21.83 10.58
C PRO A 437 21.20 21.17 11.88
N LEU A 438 21.62 19.94 12.17
CA LEU A 438 21.27 19.24 13.41
C LEU A 438 21.86 19.88 14.66
N ASP A 439 22.91 20.71 14.55
CA ASP A 439 23.49 21.45 15.68
C ASP A 439 22.49 22.40 16.35
N ALA A 440 21.45 22.82 15.60
CA ALA A 440 20.39 23.67 16.13
C ALA A 440 19.42 22.91 17.06
N ARG A 441 19.41 21.58 17.02
CA ARG A 441 18.47 20.75 17.76
C ARG A 441 18.99 20.48 19.19
N SER A 442 18.07 20.38 20.15
CA SER A 442 18.41 19.85 21.48
C SER A 442 18.59 18.32 21.49
N GLU A 443 19.22 17.82 22.54
CA GLU A 443 19.34 16.37 22.81
C GLU A 443 18.05 15.75 23.41
N LEU A 444 17.02 16.56 23.67
CA LEU A 444 15.79 16.07 24.29
C LEU A 444 14.99 15.20 23.31
N TYR A 445 14.69 13.98 23.75
CA TYR A 445 13.86 13.02 23.03
C TYR A 445 13.22 12.02 24.01
N LEU A 446 11.90 12.06 24.11
CA LEU A 446 11.07 11.27 25.01
C LEU A 446 11.56 11.33 26.47
N ASN A 447 11.89 12.54 26.93
CA ASN A 447 12.42 12.75 28.29
C ASN A 447 11.31 12.93 29.34
N PHE A 448 10.37 11.98 29.37
CA PHE A 448 9.23 11.95 30.29
C PHE A 448 8.79 10.50 30.53
N GLU A 449 7.95 10.26 31.54
CA GLU A 449 7.36 8.94 31.77
C GLU A 449 6.08 8.77 30.94
N TRP A 450 5.91 7.59 30.34
CA TRP A 450 4.69 7.21 29.65
C TRP A 450 4.38 5.73 29.88
N GLU A 451 3.17 5.31 29.49
CA GLU A 451 2.75 3.91 29.49
C GLU A 451 1.94 3.57 28.24
N LEU A 452 1.98 2.29 27.87
CA LEU A 452 1.06 1.69 26.91
C LEU A 452 -0.20 1.29 27.65
N VAL A 453 -1.30 2.00 27.41
CA VAL A 453 -2.59 1.74 28.06
C VAL A 453 -3.26 0.53 27.41
N LYS A 454 -3.34 0.54 26.07
CA LYS A 454 -4.00 -0.53 25.31
C LYS A 454 -3.44 -0.61 23.90
N GLU A 455 -3.27 -1.84 23.41
CA GLU A 455 -3.04 -2.12 21.99
C GLU A 455 -4.13 -3.09 21.53
N HIS A 456 -4.82 -2.73 20.45
CA HIS A 456 -5.88 -3.52 19.85
C HIS A 456 -5.65 -3.57 18.35
N LEU A 457 -5.15 -4.71 17.85
CA LEU A 457 -4.97 -4.96 16.43
C LEU A 457 -5.94 -6.07 16.03
N GLN A 458 -6.75 -5.78 15.01
CA GLN A 458 -7.60 -6.75 14.34
C GLN A 458 -6.69 -7.82 13.72
N LYS A 459 -7.03 -9.09 13.93
CA LYS A 459 -6.28 -10.24 13.41
C LYS A 459 -6.69 -10.63 12.01
#